data_AF-A0A6N9QKN7-F1
#
_entry.id   AF-A0A6N9QKN7-F1
#
_cell.length_a   1.000
_cell.length_b   1.000
_cell.length_c   1.000
_cell.angle_alpha   90.00
_cell.angle_beta   90.00
_cell.angle_gamma   90.00
#
_symmetry.space_group_name_H-M   'P 1'
#
loop_
_entity.id
_entity.type
_entity.pdbx_description
1 polymer ?
#
loop_
_entity_poly.entity_id
_entity_poly.type
_entity_poly.pdbx_seq_one_letter_code
_entity_poly.pdbx_strand_id
1 'polypeptide(L)'
;EFNDLDKFKAGQAIKYTVDEAAVDGYKTTYDGNNIVNTHQVAKTSVSGQKTWLDNNDQDGNRPDSITLHLLANGKEVATKTVTTKDNWKYEFNDLDKYSAGKEIVYTITEDQVNDYNSDVSDTKNIVNKYTPGKTSATVTKAWQDADNQDGLRTSIKVQLYANDKAYGDPVELTSDTGWTYTWNDLNQRQNHKDVKYTVKEVNTPDGYVAEVNNEDQGNLIITNTHKIAKTSVSGQKTWSDHDNQDGVRPDEITVNLLADGKKVDSKTVTAKDGWKYEFNDLDKFKAGQEIKYTVEEAAVAGYETTYDGNNIVNTHQVAKTSVSGQKTWSDHDNQDGVRPDEITVNLLADG
;
A
#
# COMPACT_ATOMS: atom_id res chain seq x y z
N GLU A 1 12.72 17.93 -12.38
CA GLU A 1 13.90 18.81 -12.42
C GLU A 1 13.78 19.69 -13.64
N PHE A 2 14.07 20.99 -13.53
CA PHE A 2 14.04 21.92 -14.67
C PHE A 2 15.49 22.18 -15.06
N ASN A 3 15.92 21.62 -16.20
CA ASN A 3 17.29 21.71 -16.71
C ASN A 3 17.41 22.76 -17.82
N ASP A 4 18.65 23.15 -18.17
CA ASP A 4 18.96 24.11 -19.23
C ASP A 4 18.27 25.48 -19.09
N LEU A 5 18.09 25.93 -17.84
CA LEU A 5 17.54 27.24 -17.53
C LEU A 5 18.60 28.34 -17.69
N ASP A 6 18.22 29.43 -18.34
CA ASP A 6 19.08 30.61 -18.47
C ASP A 6 19.48 31.15 -17.09
N LYS A 7 20.79 31.39 -16.89
CA LYS A 7 21.27 32.01 -15.65
C LYS A 7 21.03 33.53 -15.63
N PHE A 8 21.00 34.15 -16.80
CA PHE A 8 20.87 35.60 -16.97
C PHE A 8 19.90 35.97 -18.07
N LYS A 9 19.12 37.03 -17.86
CA LYS A 9 18.31 37.68 -18.90
C LYS A 9 18.73 39.15 -19.00
N ALA A 10 19.18 39.57 -20.19
CA ALA A 10 19.69 40.92 -20.43
C ALA A 10 20.76 41.40 -19.41
N GLY A 11 21.66 40.50 -19.02
CA GLY A 11 22.75 40.79 -18.08
C GLY A 11 22.37 40.78 -16.59
N GLN A 12 21.12 40.46 -16.22
CA GLN A 12 20.66 40.33 -14.83
C GLN A 12 20.42 38.87 -14.46
N ALA A 13 20.78 38.47 -13.24
CA ALA A 13 20.59 37.11 -12.75
C ALA A 13 19.09 36.79 -12.57
N ILE A 14 18.67 35.62 -13.05
CA ILE A 14 17.27 35.19 -12.93
C ILE A 14 17.08 34.47 -11.59
N LYS A 15 16.06 34.88 -10.83
CA LYS A 15 15.62 34.18 -9.62
C LYS A 15 14.44 33.28 -9.96
N TYR A 16 14.66 31.97 -9.93
CA TYR A 16 13.62 30.97 -10.13
C TYR A 16 12.91 30.63 -8.83
N THR A 17 11.61 30.36 -8.92
CA THR A 17 10.76 29.86 -7.83
C THR A 17 9.84 28.79 -8.40
N VAL A 18 9.44 27.85 -7.57
CA VAL A 18 8.44 26.83 -7.90
C VAL A 18 7.10 27.15 -7.24
N ASP A 19 6.03 26.67 -7.84
CA ASP A 19 4.67 26.74 -7.31
C ASP A 19 3.95 25.44 -7.63
N GLU A 20 2.98 25.07 -6.81
CA GLU A 20 2.15 23.88 -6.96
C GLU A 20 0.68 24.29 -7.10
N ALA A 21 -0.02 23.67 -8.04
CA ALA A 21 -1.46 23.80 -8.11
C ALA A 21 -2.09 23.26 -6.82
N ALA A 22 -3.10 23.95 -6.29
CA ALA A 22 -3.75 23.56 -5.04
C ALA A 22 -4.20 22.08 -5.07
N VAL A 23 -3.75 21.32 -4.08
CA VAL A 23 -4.14 19.93 -3.89
C VAL A 23 -5.28 19.89 -2.88
N ASP A 24 -6.42 19.33 -3.28
CA ASP A 24 -7.62 19.30 -2.43
C ASP A 24 -7.35 18.58 -1.09
N GLY A 25 -7.78 19.19 0.01
CA GLY A 25 -7.54 18.70 1.38
C GLY A 25 -6.10 18.90 1.92
N TYR A 26 -5.14 19.33 1.12
CA TYR A 26 -3.76 19.56 1.55
C TYR A 26 -3.43 21.04 1.74
N LYS A 27 -2.59 21.31 2.73
CA LYS A 27 -1.96 22.61 2.95
C LYS A 27 -0.51 22.55 2.46
N THR A 28 -0.22 23.32 1.43
CA THR A 28 1.12 23.45 0.83
C THR A 28 1.94 24.50 1.57
N THR A 29 3.22 24.20 1.81
CA THR A 29 4.23 25.14 2.33
C THR A 29 5.52 25.01 1.53
N TYR A 30 6.30 26.09 1.45
CA TYR A 30 7.51 26.15 0.65
C TYR A 30 8.73 26.45 1.53
N ASP A 31 9.79 25.66 1.40
CA ASP A 31 11.12 25.92 1.96
C ASP A 31 12.15 26.01 0.82
N GLY A 32 12.41 27.24 0.37
CA GLY A 32 13.11 27.47 -0.89
C GLY A 32 12.33 26.91 -2.08
N ASN A 33 12.88 25.90 -2.74
CA ASN A 33 12.22 25.16 -3.82
C ASN A 33 11.63 23.82 -3.37
N ASN A 34 11.72 23.48 -2.08
CA ASN A 34 11.07 22.28 -1.55
C ASN A 34 9.59 22.61 -1.29
N ILE A 35 8.71 21.75 -1.81
CA ILE A 35 7.27 21.84 -1.64
C ILE A 35 6.86 20.78 -0.63
N VAL A 36 6.19 21.19 0.45
CA VAL A 36 5.72 20.30 1.52
C VAL A 36 4.21 20.40 1.62
N ASN A 37 3.53 19.29 1.39
CA ASN A 37 2.09 19.15 1.53
C ASN A 37 1.73 18.46 2.85
N THR A 38 0.87 19.10 3.63
CA THR A 38 0.38 18.58 4.91
C THR A 38 -1.13 18.35 4.86
N HIS A 39 -1.60 17.21 5.35
CA HIS A 39 -3.04 16.86 5.40
C HIS A 39 -3.39 16.45 6.82
N GLN A 40 -4.48 17.01 7.36
CA GLN A 40 -4.99 16.59 8.66
C GLN A 40 -5.78 15.30 8.49
N VAL A 41 -5.33 14.24 9.16
CA VAL A 41 -6.03 12.94 9.12
C VAL A 41 -7.39 13.05 9.83
N ALA A 42 -8.42 12.47 9.23
CA ALA A 42 -9.75 12.43 9.82
C ALA A 42 -9.74 11.56 11.09
N LYS A 43 -10.32 12.10 12.16
CA LYS A 43 -10.48 11.43 13.45
C LYS A 43 -11.95 11.07 13.72
N THR A 44 -12.17 10.10 14.60
CA THR A 44 -13.49 9.65 15.04
C THR A 44 -13.47 9.30 16.54
N SER A 45 -14.63 8.97 17.10
CA SER A 45 -14.77 8.46 18.45
C SER A 45 -15.74 7.28 18.50
N VAL A 46 -15.55 6.43 19.51
CA VAL A 46 -16.44 5.31 19.83
C VAL A 46 -16.90 5.49 21.26
N SER A 47 -18.20 5.64 21.45
CA SER A 47 -18.82 5.75 22.76
C SER A 47 -20.05 4.87 22.84
N GLY A 48 -20.40 4.50 24.07
CA GLY A 48 -21.50 3.59 24.34
C GLY A 48 -21.84 3.51 25.82
N GLN A 49 -22.84 2.68 26.12
CA GLN A 49 -23.30 2.45 27.47
C GLN A 49 -23.41 0.95 27.77
N LYS A 50 -23.01 0.59 28.98
CA LYS A 50 -23.25 -0.72 29.58
C LYS A 50 -24.62 -0.74 30.25
N THR A 51 -25.41 -1.75 29.90
CA THR A 51 -26.73 -2.04 30.49
C THR A 51 -26.69 -3.37 31.21
N TRP A 52 -27.30 -3.41 32.39
CA TRP A 52 -27.43 -4.61 33.21
C TRP A 52 -28.89 -5.05 33.27
N LEU A 53 -29.18 -6.28 32.86
CA LEU A 53 -30.48 -6.93 32.97
C LEU A 53 -30.44 -7.95 34.11
N ASP A 54 -30.46 -7.44 35.35
CA ASP A 54 -30.22 -8.18 36.60
C ASP A 54 -31.19 -7.79 37.73
N ASN A 55 -32.36 -7.27 37.38
CA ASN A 55 -33.37 -6.77 38.33
C ASN A 55 -32.83 -5.73 39.32
N ASN A 56 -32.02 -4.78 38.82
CA ASN A 56 -31.37 -3.77 39.64
C ASN A 56 -30.46 -4.39 40.71
N ASP A 57 -29.64 -5.35 40.28
CA ASP A 57 -28.69 -6.09 41.13
C ASP A 57 -29.35 -6.72 42.37
N GLN A 58 -30.52 -7.34 42.19
CA GLN A 58 -31.30 -7.93 43.29
C GLN A 58 -30.49 -8.95 44.12
N ASP A 59 -29.64 -9.72 43.44
CA ASP A 59 -28.87 -10.80 44.04
C ASP A 59 -27.45 -10.37 44.45
N GLY A 60 -27.06 -9.11 44.20
CA GLY A 60 -25.76 -8.55 44.59
C GLY A 60 -24.57 -9.16 43.86
N ASN A 61 -24.75 -9.62 42.62
CA ASN A 61 -23.74 -10.30 41.82
C ASN A 61 -23.17 -9.43 40.69
N ARG A 62 -23.64 -8.19 40.53
CA ARG A 62 -23.05 -7.26 39.59
C ARG A 62 -21.61 -6.91 40.03
N PRO A 63 -20.60 -7.00 39.14
CA PRO A 63 -19.25 -6.61 39.49
C PRO A 63 -19.13 -5.09 39.67
N ASP A 64 -18.16 -4.66 40.46
CA ASP A 64 -17.85 -3.22 40.65
C ASP A 64 -17.33 -2.54 39.38
N SER A 65 -16.72 -3.33 38.49
CA SER A 65 -16.14 -2.88 37.23
C SER A 65 -16.18 -3.95 36.15
N ILE A 66 -16.03 -3.49 34.91
CA ILE A 66 -15.80 -4.34 33.72
C ILE A 66 -14.60 -3.77 32.95
N THR A 67 -13.95 -4.62 32.16
CA THR A 67 -12.89 -4.20 31.23
C THR A 67 -13.41 -4.32 29.81
N LEU A 68 -13.34 -3.23 29.06
CA LEU A 68 -13.69 -3.17 27.64
C LEU A 68 -12.44 -3.12 26.79
N HIS A 69 -12.51 -3.77 25.64
CA HIS A 69 -11.46 -3.73 24.61
C HIS A 69 -12.01 -3.06 23.37
N LEU A 70 -11.26 -2.10 22.83
CA LEU A 70 -11.53 -1.48 21.53
C LEU A 70 -10.67 -2.17 20.47
N LEU A 71 -11.32 -2.73 19.46
CA LEU A 71 -10.68 -3.40 18.36
C LEU A 71 -10.83 -2.56 17.09
N ALA A 72 -9.73 -2.29 16.40
CA ALA A 72 -9.68 -1.67 15.08
C ALA A 72 -9.43 -2.76 14.04
N ASN A 73 -10.41 -3.04 13.18
CA ASN A 73 -10.37 -4.14 12.20
C ASN A 73 -10.00 -5.49 12.85
N GLY A 74 -10.56 -5.75 14.05
CA GLY A 74 -10.31 -6.95 14.84
C GLY A 74 -8.99 -6.97 15.63
N LYS A 75 -8.12 -5.96 15.50
CA LYS A 75 -6.91 -5.83 16.33
C LYS A 75 -7.19 -4.92 17.53
N GLU A 76 -6.91 -5.39 18.73
CA GLU A 76 -7.00 -4.57 19.94
C GLU A 76 -6.06 -3.35 19.87
N VAL A 77 -6.60 -2.16 20.16
CA VAL A 77 -5.88 -0.88 20.12
C VAL A 77 -5.97 -0.09 21.42
N ALA A 78 -6.96 -0.37 22.26
CA ALA A 78 -7.11 0.27 23.56
C ALA A 78 -7.97 -0.60 24.48
N THR A 79 -7.79 -0.41 25.78
CA THR A 79 -8.66 -1.00 26.82
C THR A 79 -9.18 0.09 27.74
N LYS A 80 -10.32 -0.15 28.38
CA LYS A 80 -10.93 0.79 29.33
C LYS A 80 -11.69 0.05 30.42
N THR A 81 -11.36 0.34 31.67
CA THR A 81 -12.16 -0.09 32.82
C THR A 81 -13.35 0.87 32.99
N VAL A 82 -14.55 0.31 33.16
CA VAL A 82 -15.80 1.07 33.35
C VAL A 82 -16.44 0.66 34.67
N THR A 83 -16.94 1.64 35.42
CA THR A 83 -17.52 1.45 36.75
C THR A 83 -18.85 2.17 36.90
N THR A 84 -19.49 1.99 38.06
CA THR A 84 -20.67 2.78 38.46
C THR A 84 -20.37 4.29 38.55
N LYS A 85 -19.13 4.70 38.87
CA LYS A 85 -18.75 6.14 38.93
C LYS A 85 -18.84 6.81 37.56
N ASP A 86 -18.64 6.04 36.49
CA ASP A 86 -18.74 6.48 35.10
C ASP A 86 -20.19 6.45 34.60
N ASN A 87 -21.15 6.14 35.48
CA ASN A 87 -22.53 5.81 35.15
C ASN A 87 -22.62 4.71 34.07
N TRP A 88 -21.68 3.76 34.09
CA TRP A 88 -21.61 2.67 33.11
C TRP A 88 -21.50 3.16 31.66
N LYS A 89 -20.94 4.35 31.43
CA LYS A 89 -20.70 4.93 30.09
C LYS A 89 -19.22 4.92 29.77
N TYR A 90 -18.91 4.84 28.49
CA TYR A 90 -17.54 4.86 28.02
C TYR A 90 -17.40 5.61 26.68
N GLU A 91 -16.17 6.02 26.42
CA GLU A 91 -15.78 6.76 25.22
C GLU A 91 -14.29 6.55 24.96
N PHE A 92 -13.94 6.41 23.69
CA PHE A 92 -12.61 6.42 23.11
C PHE A 92 -12.56 7.53 22.06
N ASN A 93 -11.65 8.49 22.23
CA ASN A 93 -11.53 9.67 21.38
C ASN A 93 -10.26 9.63 20.52
N ASP A 94 -10.15 10.55 19.57
CA ASP A 94 -8.97 10.77 18.72
C ASP A 94 -8.51 9.54 17.91
N LEU A 95 -9.47 8.66 17.61
CA LEU A 95 -9.26 7.44 16.84
C LEU A 95 -9.10 7.78 15.35
N ASP A 96 -8.19 7.11 14.65
CA ASP A 96 -8.08 7.26 13.20
C ASP A 96 -9.36 6.81 12.52
N LYS A 97 -9.88 7.59 11.57
CA LYS A 97 -11.07 7.17 10.83
C LYS A 97 -10.74 6.19 9.70
N TYR A 98 -9.55 6.33 9.11
CA TYR A 98 -9.15 5.54 7.94
C TYR A 98 -7.79 4.88 8.16
N SER A 99 -7.62 3.69 7.58
CA SER A 99 -6.33 3.01 7.41
C SER A 99 -6.19 2.60 5.96
N ALA A 100 -5.05 2.91 5.33
CA ALA A 100 -4.81 2.64 3.90
C ALA A 100 -5.92 3.13 2.95
N GLY A 101 -6.63 4.21 3.31
CA GLY A 101 -7.71 4.79 2.52
C GLY A 101 -9.08 4.11 2.68
N LYS A 102 -9.22 3.07 3.52
CA LYS A 102 -10.51 2.48 3.89
C LYS A 102 -10.90 2.81 5.33
N GLU A 103 -12.20 2.92 5.59
CA GLU A 103 -12.71 3.24 6.93
C GLU A 103 -12.41 2.10 7.90
N ILE A 104 -11.93 2.44 9.09
CA ILE A 104 -11.64 1.46 10.14
C ILE A 104 -12.96 1.02 10.77
N VAL A 105 -13.20 -0.29 10.81
CA VAL A 105 -14.31 -0.86 11.56
C VAL A 105 -13.87 -1.01 13.01
N TYR A 106 -14.47 -0.20 13.89
CA TYR A 106 -14.27 -0.31 15.32
C TYR A 106 -15.35 -1.17 15.97
N THR A 107 -14.93 -2.13 16.77
CA THR A 107 -15.81 -2.98 17.59
C THR A 107 -15.37 -2.96 19.05
N ILE A 108 -16.29 -3.34 19.93
CA ILE A 108 -16.05 -3.42 21.37
C ILE A 108 -16.32 -4.84 21.85
N THR A 109 -15.40 -5.38 22.63
CA THR A 109 -15.61 -6.61 23.41
C THR A 109 -15.45 -6.31 24.90
N GLU A 110 -15.89 -7.25 25.73
CA GLU A 110 -15.84 -7.17 27.19
C GLU A 110 -15.14 -8.42 27.72
N ASP A 111 -14.27 -8.27 28.71
CA ASP A 111 -13.77 -9.42 29.48
C ASP A 111 -14.94 -10.22 30.03
N GLN A 112 -14.75 -11.52 30.18
CA GLN A 112 -15.83 -12.36 30.66
C GLN A 112 -16.34 -11.94 32.05
N VAL A 113 -17.67 -11.82 32.17
CA VAL A 113 -18.37 -11.55 33.44
C VAL A 113 -19.05 -12.82 33.93
N ASN A 114 -18.75 -13.24 35.16
CA ASN A 114 -19.32 -14.45 35.75
C ASN A 114 -20.82 -14.33 36.00
N ASP A 115 -21.60 -15.37 35.70
CA ASP A 115 -23.05 -15.45 35.85
C ASP A 115 -23.83 -14.49 34.93
N TYR A 116 -23.20 -14.00 33.87
CA TYR A 116 -23.83 -13.13 32.89
C TYR A 116 -23.59 -13.62 31.47
N ASN A 117 -24.66 -13.62 30.67
CA ASN A 117 -24.55 -13.67 29.21
C ASN A 117 -24.34 -12.26 28.68
N SER A 118 -23.43 -12.12 27.71
CA SER A 118 -23.21 -10.88 26.99
C SER A 118 -24.03 -10.84 25.71
N ASP A 119 -24.74 -9.73 25.50
CA ASP A 119 -25.35 -9.38 24.24
C ASP A 119 -24.77 -8.05 23.76
N VAL A 120 -24.03 -8.13 22.66
CA VAL A 120 -23.50 -6.97 21.94
C VAL A 120 -24.40 -6.76 20.71
N SER A 121 -25.69 -6.55 20.95
CA SER A 121 -26.72 -6.48 19.90
C SER A 121 -26.69 -5.20 19.07
N ASP A 122 -25.96 -4.18 19.54
CA ASP A 122 -25.70 -2.97 18.78
C ASP A 122 -24.23 -2.62 18.98
N THR A 123 -23.46 -2.43 17.91
CA THR A 123 -21.98 -2.43 17.81
C THR A 123 -21.19 -1.58 18.84
N LYS A 124 -21.88 -0.81 19.68
CA LYS A 124 -21.33 0.05 20.73
C LYS A 124 -22.04 -0.05 22.08
N ASN A 125 -23.21 -0.66 22.20
CA ASN A 125 -23.84 -0.84 23.50
C ASN A 125 -23.64 -2.29 23.96
N ILE A 126 -23.35 -2.44 25.25
CA ILE A 126 -23.09 -3.75 25.84
C ILE A 126 -24.22 -4.04 26.80
N VAL A 127 -24.85 -5.19 26.67
CA VAL A 127 -25.90 -5.64 27.57
C VAL A 127 -25.44 -6.92 28.24
N ASN A 128 -25.37 -6.93 29.57
CA ASN A 128 -25.22 -8.19 30.30
C ASN A 128 -26.53 -8.59 30.95
N LYS A 129 -26.94 -9.82 30.71
CA LYS A 129 -28.12 -10.43 31.32
C LYS A 129 -27.69 -11.42 32.38
N TYR A 130 -28.20 -11.23 33.60
CA TYR A 130 -27.91 -12.13 34.70
C TYR A 130 -28.51 -13.52 34.43
N THR A 131 -27.64 -14.52 34.41
CA THR A 131 -27.93 -15.92 34.11
C THR A 131 -27.06 -16.80 35.01
N PRO A 132 -27.51 -17.09 36.25
CA PRO A 132 -26.75 -17.88 37.22
C PRO A 132 -26.21 -19.19 36.64
N GLY A 133 -24.91 -19.43 36.84
CA GLY A 133 -24.18 -20.61 36.37
C GLY A 133 -23.88 -20.63 34.87
N LYS A 134 -24.21 -19.55 34.15
CA LYS A 134 -24.01 -19.40 32.70
C LYS A 134 -23.05 -18.24 32.38
N THR A 135 -22.46 -18.32 31.20
CA THR A 135 -21.58 -17.28 30.64
C THR A 135 -21.72 -17.25 29.12
N SER A 136 -21.11 -16.25 28.50
CA SER A 136 -20.87 -16.20 27.07
C SER A 136 -19.38 -16.32 26.73
N ALA A 137 -19.11 -16.61 25.45
CA ALA A 137 -17.78 -16.46 24.85
C ALA A 137 -17.92 -15.71 23.53
N THR A 138 -17.05 -14.73 23.26
CA THR A 138 -17.08 -13.90 22.05
C THR A 138 -15.77 -14.06 21.31
N VAL A 139 -15.85 -14.36 20.02
CA VAL A 139 -14.70 -14.41 19.11
C VAL A 139 -14.73 -13.27 18.12
N THR A 140 -13.57 -12.68 17.87
CA THR A 140 -13.35 -11.71 16.79
C THR A 140 -12.24 -12.21 15.87
N LYS A 141 -12.44 -12.07 14.57
CA LYS A 141 -11.46 -12.42 13.54
C LYS A 141 -10.76 -11.15 13.04
N ALA A 142 -9.45 -11.13 13.19
CA ALA A 142 -8.54 -10.06 12.75
C ALA A 142 -7.76 -10.50 11.51
N TRP A 143 -7.53 -9.56 10.59
CA TRP A 143 -6.77 -9.80 9.35
C TRP A 143 -5.55 -8.87 9.29
N GLN A 144 -4.35 -9.45 9.18
CA GLN A 144 -3.09 -8.74 8.98
C GLN A 144 -2.57 -8.99 7.56
N ASP A 145 -3.20 -8.33 6.59
CA ASP A 145 -3.01 -8.58 5.15
C ASP A 145 -3.13 -7.30 4.30
N ALA A 146 -2.70 -6.18 4.88
CA ALA A 146 -2.77 -4.84 4.28
C ALA A 146 -4.17 -4.52 3.70
N ASP A 147 -5.20 -4.82 4.50
CA ASP A 147 -6.59 -4.55 4.14
C ASP A 147 -7.04 -5.28 2.85
N ASN A 148 -6.75 -6.58 2.81
CA ASN A 148 -7.03 -7.48 1.69
C ASN A 148 -6.39 -7.00 0.38
N GLN A 149 -5.17 -6.47 0.42
CA GLN A 149 -4.49 -5.93 -0.76
C GLN A 149 -4.42 -6.94 -1.91
N ASP A 150 -4.18 -8.21 -1.58
CA ASP A 150 -4.04 -9.30 -2.54
C ASP A 150 -5.38 -9.99 -2.86
N GLY A 151 -6.48 -9.60 -2.21
CA GLY A 151 -7.82 -10.11 -2.51
C GLY A 151 -8.07 -11.56 -2.09
N LEU A 152 -7.29 -12.10 -1.15
CA LEU A 152 -7.31 -13.52 -0.77
C LEU A 152 -8.29 -13.87 0.36
N ARG A 153 -8.87 -12.88 1.05
CA ARG A 153 -9.81 -13.15 2.15
C ARG A 153 -11.01 -13.98 1.69
N THR A 154 -11.32 -15.02 2.46
CA THR A 154 -12.50 -15.88 2.31
C THR A 154 -13.20 -16.05 3.66
N SER A 155 -14.41 -16.62 3.68
CA SER A 155 -15.06 -16.94 4.96
C SER A 155 -14.26 -17.99 5.73
N ILE A 156 -14.35 -17.91 7.05
CA ILE A 156 -13.68 -18.87 7.94
C ILE A 156 -14.70 -19.53 8.84
N LYS A 157 -14.37 -20.70 9.35
CA LYS A 157 -15.15 -21.46 10.31
C LYS A 157 -14.37 -21.57 11.61
N VAL A 158 -15.04 -21.30 12.72
CA VAL A 158 -14.47 -21.30 14.05
C VAL A 158 -15.18 -22.35 14.89
N GLN A 159 -14.40 -23.25 15.48
CA GLN A 159 -14.88 -24.25 16.43
C GLN A 159 -14.62 -23.78 17.85
N LEU A 160 -15.67 -23.71 18.67
CA LEU A 160 -15.56 -23.56 20.13
C LEU A 160 -15.19 -24.91 20.77
N TYR A 161 -14.36 -24.87 21.80
CA TYR A 161 -13.98 -26.01 22.62
C TYR A 161 -14.33 -25.72 24.08
N ALA A 162 -14.87 -26.70 24.78
CA ALA A 162 -15.09 -26.71 26.23
C ALA A 162 -14.19 -27.79 26.85
N ASN A 163 -13.21 -27.39 27.67
CA ASN A 163 -12.20 -28.30 28.23
C ASN A 163 -11.55 -29.19 27.15
N ASP A 164 -11.08 -28.56 26.07
CA ASP A 164 -10.43 -29.20 24.92
C ASP A 164 -11.31 -30.17 24.10
N LYS A 165 -12.62 -30.24 24.38
CA LYS A 165 -13.59 -30.98 23.58
C LYS A 165 -14.41 -30.03 22.72
N ALA A 166 -14.55 -30.34 21.43
CA ALA A 166 -15.39 -29.55 20.52
C ALA A 166 -16.81 -29.40 21.09
N TYR A 167 -17.30 -28.16 21.07
CA TYR A 167 -18.60 -27.76 21.57
C TYR A 167 -19.46 -27.23 20.41
N GLY A 168 -20.57 -27.92 20.13
CA GLY A 168 -21.45 -27.57 19.02
C GLY A 168 -20.78 -27.68 17.64
N ASP A 169 -21.49 -27.21 16.62
CA ASP A 169 -20.98 -27.12 15.25
C ASP A 169 -20.11 -25.86 15.07
N PRO A 170 -19.12 -25.87 14.15
CA PRO A 170 -18.38 -24.67 13.81
C PRO A 170 -19.27 -23.56 13.28
N VAL A 171 -19.00 -22.32 13.70
CA VAL A 171 -19.69 -21.12 13.22
C VAL A 171 -18.91 -20.50 12.07
N GLU A 172 -19.60 -19.97 11.06
CA GLU A 172 -18.98 -19.26 9.95
C GLU A 172 -18.90 -17.76 10.24
N LEU A 173 -17.71 -17.18 10.05
CA LEU A 173 -17.48 -15.73 10.13
C LEU A 173 -17.24 -15.19 8.72
N THR A 174 -17.92 -14.09 8.40
CA THR A 174 -17.83 -13.40 7.12
C THR A 174 -17.71 -11.89 7.33
N SER A 175 -17.55 -11.12 6.25
CA SER A 175 -17.68 -9.66 6.30
C SER A 175 -19.04 -9.20 6.82
N ASP A 176 -20.10 -9.93 6.48
CA ASP A 176 -21.48 -9.56 6.80
C ASP A 176 -21.80 -9.77 8.28
N THR A 177 -21.11 -10.72 8.92
CA THR A 177 -21.17 -10.92 10.38
C THR A 177 -20.22 -9.99 11.14
N GLY A 178 -19.55 -9.05 10.45
CA GLY A 178 -18.54 -8.19 11.05
C GLY A 178 -17.35 -8.97 11.62
N TRP A 179 -17.09 -10.18 11.10
CA TRP A 179 -16.01 -11.06 11.56
C TRP A 179 -16.08 -11.41 13.06
N THR A 180 -17.26 -11.41 13.66
CA THR A 180 -17.44 -11.73 15.08
C THR A 180 -18.63 -12.66 15.33
N TYR A 181 -18.59 -13.37 16.46
CA TYR A 181 -19.68 -14.21 16.94
C TYR A 181 -19.63 -14.38 18.47
N THR A 182 -20.80 -14.44 19.11
CA THR A 182 -20.94 -14.69 20.55
C THR A 182 -21.76 -15.96 20.79
N TRP A 183 -21.17 -16.92 21.49
CA TRP A 183 -21.89 -18.05 22.07
C TRP A 183 -22.45 -17.66 23.43
N ASN A 184 -23.75 -17.81 23.62
CA ASN A 184 -24.46 -17.56 24.88
C ASN A 184 -24.84 -18.86 25.60
N ASP A 185 -25.26 -18.76 26.86
CA ASP A 185 -25.79 -19.85 27.68
C ASP A 185 -24.80 -21.01 27.93
N LEU A 186 -23.50 -20.71 27.88
CA LEU A 186 -22.43 -21.64 28.14
C LEU A 186 -22.36 -21.97 29.64
N ASN A 187 -22.20 -23.25 30.00
CA ASN A 187 -22.07 -23.63 31.39
C ASN A 187 -20.72 -23.15 31.93
N GLN A 188 -20.71 -22.44 33.05
CA GLN A 188 -19.47 -22.06 33.72
C GLN A 188 -18.79 -23.23 34.41
N ARG A 189 -19.59 -24.17 34.93
CA ARG A 189 -19.10 -25.33 35.68
C ARG A 189 -19.64 -26.62 35.13
N GLN A 190 -18.78 -27.64 35.10
CA GLN A 190 -19.12 -29.01 34.78
C GLN A 190 -18.41 -29.94 35.76
N ASN A 191 -19.14 -30.87 36.38
CA ASN A 191 -18.59 -31.79 37.39
C ASN A 191 -17.83 -31.06 38.53
N HIS A 192 -18.42 -29.95 39.02
CA HIS A 192 -17.85 -29.09 40.07
C HIS A 192 -16.52 -28.39 39.72
N LYS A 193 -16.09 -28.40 38.46
CA LYS A 193 -14.92 -27.65 37.98
C LYS A 193 -15.33 -26.59 36.98
N ASP A 194 -14.55 -25.52 36.89
CA ASP A 194 -14.77 -24.47 35.90
C ASP A 194 -14.48 -25.00 34.50
N VAL A 195 -15.26 -24.56 33.52
CA VAL A 195 -15.12 -24.93 32.12
C VAL A 195 -14.26 -23.89 31.43
N LYS A 196 -13.14 -24.33 30.87
CA LYS A 196 -12.30 -23.47 30.02
C LYS A 196 -12.82 -23.50 28.59
N TYR A 197 -13.21 -22.33 28.07
CA TYR A 197 -13.59 -22.18 26.67
C TYR A 197 -12.42 -21.62 25.85
N THR A 198 -12.20 -22.21 24.69
CA THR A 198 -11.17 -21.77 23.71
C THR A 198 -11.72 -21.95 22.30
N VAL A 199 -11.12 -21.29 21.32
CA VAL A 199 -11.48 -21.44 19.90
C VAL A 199 -10.31 -21.95 19.07
N LYS A 200 -10.64 -22.57 17.93
CA LYS A 200 -9.71 -22.85 16.83
C LYS A 200 -10.36 -22.50 15.51
N GLU A 201 -9.56 -21.97 14.59
CA GLU A 201 -9.95 -21.84 13.18
C GLU A 201 -9.87 -23.23 12.51
N VAL A 202 -10.91 -23.59 11.77
CA VAL A 202 -11.05 -24.92 11.14
C VAL A 202 -10.56 -24.91 9.69
N ASN A 203 -10.66 -23.77 9.00
CA ASN A 203 -10.19 -23.57 7.62
C ASN A 203 -9.43 -22.26 7.49
N THR A 204 -8.14 -22.29 7.80
CA THR A 204 -7.24 -21.16 7.49
C THR A 204 -7.11 -21.03 5.96
N PRO A 205 -7.37 -19.86 5.36
CA PRO A 205 -7.24 -19.69 3.92
C PRO A 205 -5.81 -19.87 3.42
N ASP A 206 -5.67 -20.30 2.17
CA ASP A 206 -4.37 -20.49 1.54
C ASP A 206 -3.54 -19.20 1.55
N GLY A 207 -2.25 -19.33 1.88
CA GLY A 207 -1.32 -18.19 1.97
C GLY A 207 -1.39 -17.41 3.28
N TYR A 208 -2.23 -17.82 4.24
CA TYR A 208 -2.28 -17.23 5.57
C TYR A 208 -1.65 -18.13 6.64
N VAL A 209 -1.16 -17.49 7.70
CA VAL A 209 -0.79 -18.13 8.97
C VAL A 209 -1.75 -17.66 10.05
N ALA A 210 -2.35 -18.59 10.79
CA ALA A 210 -3.32 -18.30 11.84
C ALA A 210 -2.68 -18.37 13.24
N GLU A 211 -3.05 -17.40 14.09
CA GLU A 211 -2.72 -17.34 15.51
C GLU A 211 -4.00 -17.10 16.31
N VAL A 212 -4.08 -17.70 17.50
CA VAL A 212 -5.28 -17.59 18.36
C VAL A 212 -4.89 -17.11 19.74
N ASN A 213 -5.53 -16.03 20.18
CA ASN A 213 -5.53 -15.57 21.57
C ASN A 213 -6.76 -16.14 22.30
N ASN A 214 -6.50 -16.95 23.33
CA ASN A 214 -7.51 -17.60 24.17
C ASN A 214 -7.36 -17.19 25.65
N GLU A 215 -6.81 -16.00 25.93
CA GLU A 215 -6.58 -15.53 27.31
C GLU A 215 -7.88 -15.21 28.05
N ASP A 216 -8.84 -14.57 27.39
CA ASP A 216 -10.17 -14.26 27.95
C ASP A 216 -11.28 -14.71 26.99
N GLN A 217 -12.25 -15.48 27.50
CA GLN A 217 -13.34 -16.01 26.67
C GLN A 217 -14.33 -14.95 26.19
N GLY A 218 -14.42 -13.80 26.86
CA GLY A 218 -15.17 -12.63 26.41
C GLY A 218 -14.47 -11.84 25.30
N ASN A 219 -13.18 -12.10 25.06
CA ASN A 219 -12.38 -11.44 24.03
C ASN A 219 -11.42 -12.43 23.31
N LEU A 220 -11.97 -13.49 22.73
CA LEU A 220 -11.18 -14.44 21.93
C LEU A 220 -10.83 -13.81 20.58
N ILE A 221 -9.56 -13.86 20.17
CA ILE A 221 -9.12 -13.24 18.90
C ILE A 221 -8.40 -14.27 18.04
N ILE A 222 -8.87 -14.43 16.81
CA ILE A 222 -8.16 -15.20 15.76
C ILE A 222 -7.52 -14.19 14.83
N THR A 223 -6.20 -14.25 14.65
CA THR A 223 -5.47 -13.38 13.72
C THR A 223 -4.93 -14.22 12.58
N ASN A 224 -5.24 -13.86 11.33
CA ASN A 224 -4.56 -14.46 10.17
C ASN A 224 -3.69 -13.40 9.53
N THR A 225 -2.44 -13.78 9.29
CA THR A 225 -1.42 -12.91 8.71
C THR A 225 -1.04 -13.41 7.33
N HIS A 226 -1.00 -12.50 6.37
CA HIS A 226 -0.56 -12.76 5.00
C HIS A 226 0.54 -11.79 4.62
N LYS A 227 1.64 -12.34 4.09
CA LYS A 227 2.73 -11.53 3.53
C LYS A 227 2.35 -11.13 2.11
N ILE A 228 2.18 -9.84 1.91
CA ILE A 228 1.83 -9.21 0.62
C ILE A 228 2.75 -9.65 -0.50
N ALA A 229 2.18 -10.05 -1.63
CA ALA A 229 2.91 -10.44 -2.82
C ALA A 229 3.64 -9.23 -3.43
N LYS A 230 4.92 -9.44 -3.71
CA LYS A 230 5.80 -8.46 -4.35
C LYS A 230 6.25 -8.94 -5.73
N THR A 231 6.64 -8.00 -6.58
CA THR A 231 7.18 -8.24 -7.92
C THR A 231 8.32 -7.26 -8.23
N SER A 232 8.96 -7.43 -9.37
CA SER A 232 9.99 -6.51 -9.87
C SER A 232 9.82 -6.27 -11.36
N VAL A 233 10.36 -5.13 -11.82
CA VAL A 233 10.38 -4.72 -13.22
C VAL A 233 11.80 -4.36 -13.59
N SER A 234 12.36 -5.04 -14.57
CA SER A 234 13.71 -4.77 -15.09
C SER A 234 13.72 -4.68 -16.60
N GLY A 235 14.74 -4.01 -17.12
CA GLY A 235 14.92 -3.78 -18.54
C GLY A 235 16.32 -3.31 -18.87
N GLN A 236 16.61 -3.24 -20.17
CA GLN A 236 17.87 -2.74 -20.70
C GLN A 236 17.62 -1.62 -21.72
N LYS A 237 18.48 -0.62 -21.68
CA LYS A 237 18.58 0.44 -22.66
C LYS A 237 19.57 0.04 -23.77
N THR A 238 19.13 0.21 -25.01
CA THR A 238 19.93 0.03 -26.22
C THR A 238 19.95 1.32 -27.04
N TRP A 239 21.12 1.63 -27.60
CA TRP A 239 21.34 2.78 -28.47
C TRP A 239 21.54 2.30 -29.91
N SER A 240 20.73 2.81 -30.83
CA SER A 240 20.84 2.61 -32.28
C SER A 240 21.28 3.92 -32.94
N ASP A 241 22.56 4.24 -32.78
CA ASP A 241 23.17 5.54 -33.11
C ASP A 241 24.57 5.40 -33.73
N HIS A 242 24.86 4.24 -34.33
CA HIS A 242 26.16 3.92 -34.94
C HIS A 242 27.34 4.10 -33.96
N ASP A 243 27.18 3.60 -32.74
CA ASP A 243 28.16 3.73 -31.65
C ASP A 243 28.49 5.19 -31.33
N ASN A 244 27.43 6.00 -31.21
CA ASN A 244 27.52 7.43 -30.91
C ASN A 244 28.39 8.22 -31.91
N GLN A 245 28.27 7.92 -33.22
CA GLN A 245 29.05 8.57 -34.29
C GLN A 245 28.99 10.10 -34.22
N ASP A 246 27.80 10.66 -33.98
CA ASP A 246 27.58 12.11 -33.94
C ASP A 246 27.89 12.74 -32.57
N GLY A 247 28.26 11.93 -31.56
CA GLY A 247 28.63 12.41 -30.23
C GLY A 247 27.47 12.99 -29.41
N VAL A 248 26.22 12.74 -29.80
CA VAL A 248 25.01 13.33 -29.20
C VAL A 248 24.34 12.44 -28.15
N ARG A 249 24.84 11.23 -27.90
CA ARG A 249 24.31 10.36 -26.84
C ARG A 249 24.49 11.04 -25.46
N PRO A 250 23.43 11.18 -24.66
CA PRO A 250 23.54 11.72 -23.32
C PRO A 250 24.27 10.73 -22.38
N ASP A 251 24.85 11.26 -21.30
CA ASP A 251 25.54 10.46 -20.29
C ASP A 251 24.58 9.61 -19.44
N GLU A 252 23.32 10.05 -19.36
CA GLU A 252 22.26 9.40 -18.58
C GLU A 252 20.88 9.57 -19.21
N ILE A 253 19.96 8.69 -18.83
CA ILE A 253 18.53 8.78 -19.15
C ILE A 253 17.72 8.64 -17.86
N THR A 254 16.47 9.11 -17.88
CA THR A 254 15.49 8.84 -16.81
C THR A 254 14.45 7.84 -17.30
N VAL A 255 14.38 6.69 -16.65
CA VAL A 255 13.33 5.68 -16.86
C VAL A 255 12.26 5.84 -15.79
N ASN A 256 11.03 6.08 -16.19
CA ASN A 256 9.86 6.19 -15.32
C ASN A 256 9.18 4.81 -15.21
N LEU A 257 8.79 4.43 -13.99
CA LEU A 257 7.93 3.29 -13.73
C LEU A 257 6.48 3.77 -13.60
N LEU A 258 5.59 3.16 -14.36
CA LEU A 258 4.16 3.44 -14.30
C LEU A 258 3.41 2.24 -13.72
N ALA A 259 2.57 2.48 -12.72
CA ALA A 259 1.58 1.54 -12.20
C ALA A 259 0.20 1.95 -12.69
N ASP A 260 -0.47 1.08 -13.44
CA ASP A 260 -1.79 1.34 -14.05
C ASP A 260 -1.83 2.68 -14.82
N GLY A 261 -0.74 2.98 -15.55
CA GLY A 261 -0.60 4.19 -16.35
C GLY A 261 -0.26 5.46 -15.56
N LYS A 262 -0.01 5.38 -14.26
CA LYS A 262 0.44 6.53 -13.44
C LYS A 262 1.89 6.36 -13.04
N LYS A 263 2.72 7.39 -13.25
CA LYS A 263 4.10 7.40 -12.77
C LYS A 263 4.11 7.23 -11.25
N VAL A 264 4.84 6.22 -10.78
CA VAL A 264 5.00 5.91 -9.34
C VAL A 264 6.45 5.96 -8.88
N ASP A 265 7.41 5.80 -9.79
CA ASP A 265 8.82 5.88 -9.50
C ASP A 265 9.61 6.30 -10.75
N SER A 266 10.89 6.64 -10.59
CA SER A 266 11.81 6.84 -11.70
C SER A 266 13.25 6.55 -11.30
N LYS A 267 14.06 6.10 -12.26
CA LYS A 267 15.46 5.75 -12.07
C LYS A 267 16.33 6.41 -13.13
N THR A 268 17.42 7.02 -12.70
CA THR A 268 18.50 7.46 -13.59
C THR A 268 19.33 6.25 -13.99
N VAL A 269 19.61 6.11 -15.28
CA VAL A 269 20.36 4.99 -15.85
C VAL A 269 21.52 5.53 -16.66
N THR A 270 22.72 5.01 -16.42
CA THR A 270 23.96 5.48 -17.05
C THR A 270 24.72 4.33 -17.71
N ALA A 271 25.80 4.67 -18.43
CA ALA A 271 26.75 3.68 -18.94
C ALA A 271 27.42 2.84 -17.82
N LYS A 272 27.58 3.40 -16.60
CA LYS A 272 28.16 2.68 -15.46
C LYS A 272 27.30 1.51 -15.00
N ASP A 273 25.99 1.62 -15.18
CA ASP A 273 25.01 0.57 -14.87
C ASP A 273 24.93 -0.48 -15.99
N GLY A 274 25.79 -0.38 -17.01
CA GLY A 274 25.70 -1.18 -18.22
C GLY A 274 24.39 -0.93 -18.98
N TRP A 275 23.79 0.25 -18.83
CA TRP A 275 22.49 0.61 -19.39
C TRP A 275 21.37 -0.34 -18.96
N LYS A 276 21.42 -0.88 -17.75
CA LYS A 276 20.38 -1.74 -17.17
C LYS A 276 19.71 -1.07 -16.00
N TYR A 277 18.43 -1.39 -15.79
CA TYR A 277 17.68 -0.91 -14.64
C TYR A 277 16.76 -1.98 -14.08
N GLU A 278 16.39 -1.78 -12.83
CA GLU A 278 15.48 -2.64 -12.08
C GLU A 278 14.78 -1.81 -10.99
N PHE A 279 13.50 -2.08 -10.82
CA PHE A 279 12.62 -1.64 -9.74
C PHE A 279 12.17 -2.88 -8.96
N ASN A 280 12.49 -2.92 -7.66
CA ASN A 280 12.26 -4.07 -6.78
C ASN A 280 11.16 -3.78 -5.75
N ASP A 281 10.69 -4.82 -5.07
CA ASP A 281 9.72 -4.75 -3.96
C ASP A 281 8.40 -4.02 -4.29
N LEU A 282 8.01 -4.09 -5.56
CA LEU A 282 6.77 -3.50 -6.07
C LEU A 282 5.58 -4.34 -5.60
N ASP A 283 4.51 -3.68 -5.13
CA ASP A 283 3.27 -4.37 -4.80
C ASP A 283 2.74 -5.09 -6.05
N LYS A 284 2.44 -6.38 -5.95
CA LYS A 284 1.90 -7.12 -7.10
C LYS A 284 0.42 -6.81 -7.31
N PHE A 285 -0.32 -6.63 -6.23
CA PHE A 285 -1.76 -6.39 -6.25
C PHE A 285 -2.12 -5.09 -5.56
N LYS A 286 -3.23 -4.50 -5.99
CA LYS A 286 -3.91 -3.39 -5.33
C LYS A 286 -5.40 -3.70 -5.26
N ALA A 287 -5.92 -3.82 -4.03
CA ALA A 287 -7.33 -4.14 -3.78
C ALA A 287 -7.81 -5.41 -4.54
N GLY A 288 -6.97 -6.43 -4.57
CA GLY A 288 -7.24 -7.73 -5.21
C GLY A 288 -7.01 -7.77 -6.72
N GLN A 289 -6.59 -6.68 -7.36
CA GLN A 289 -6.30 -6.63 -8.80
C GLN A 289 -4.80 -6.54 -9.04
N GLU A 290 -4.29 -7.30 -9.99
CA GLU A 290 -2.87 -7.27 -10.36
C GLU A 290 -2.53 -5.91 -10.99
N ILE A 291 -1.49 -5.26 -10.47
CA ILE A 291 -1.05 -3.95 -10.94
C ILE A 291 -0.34 -4.13 -12.28
N LYS A 292 -0.77 -3.39 -13.31
CA LYS A 292 -0.07 -3.39 -14.59
C LYS A 292 1.10 -2.41 -14.55
N TYR A 293 2.30 -2.96 -14.39
CA TYR A 293 3.52 -2.17 -14.50
C TYR A 293 4.00 -2.02 -15.94
N THR A 294 4.44 -0.80 -16.28
CA THR A 294 5.05 -0.45 -17.57
C THR A 294 6.17 0.56 -17.36
N VAL A 295 7.03 0.74 -18.36
CA VAL A 295 8.15 1.68 -18.33
C VAL A 295 7.99 2.73 -19.42
N GLU A 296 8.44 3.94 -19.13
CA GLU A 296 8.47 5.06 -20.09
C GLU A 296 9.77 5.85 -19.89
N GLU A 297 10.47 6.19 -20.97
CA GLU A 297 11.64 7.06 -20.93
C GLU A 297 11.22 8.53 -21.00
N ALA A 298 11.89 9.38 -20.21
CA ALA A 298 11.84 10.81 -20.47
C ALA A 298 12.41 11.13 -21.87
N ALA A 299 11.76 12.02 -22.62
CA ALA A 299 12.16 12.30 -24.00
C ALA A 299 13.65 12.68 -24.08
N VAL A 300 14.39 11.99 -24.95
CA VAL A 300 15.80 12.25 -25.23
C VAL A 300 15.91 13.06 -26.52
N ALA A 301 16.46 14.26 -26.43
CA ALA A 301 16.57 15.17 -27.58
C ALA A 301 17.34 14.52 -28.74
N GLY A 302 16.76 14.57 -29.94
CA GLY A 302 17.37 14.01 -31.16
C GLY A 302 17.22 12.49 -31.33
N TYR A 303 16.51 11.81 -30.44
CA TYR A 303 16.26 10.37 -30.52
C TYR A 303 14.77 10.06 -30.62
N GLU A 304 14.46 8.98 -31.34
CA GLU A 304 13.14 8.35 -31.32
C GLU A 304 13.17 7.12 -30.42
N THR A 305 12.25 7.04 -29.45
CA THR A 305 12.19 5.97 -28.45
C THR A 305 11.16 4.92 -28.85
N THR A 306 11.56 3.64 -28.83
CA THR A 306 10.67 2.48 -28.98
C THR A 306 10.87 1.48 -27.84
N TYR A 307 9.88 0.62 -27.61
CA TYR A 307 9.90 -0.35 -26.52
C TYR A 307 9.73 -1.79 -27.04
N ASP A 308 10.52 -2.71 -26.48
CA ASP A 308 10.34 -4.16 -26.64
C ASP A 308 10.17 -4.79 -25.25
N GLY A 309 8.90 -4.98 -24.86
CA GLY A 309 8.55 -5.25 -23.47
C GLY A 309 9.01 -4.10 -22.55
N ASN A 310 9.91 -4.41 -21.63
CA ASN A 310 10.54 -3.42 -20.75
C ASN A 310 11.90 -2.94 -21.27
N ASN A 311 12.38 -3.38 -22.44
CA ASN A 311 13.60 -2.84 -23.01
C ASN A 311 13.30 -1.55 -23.77
N ILE A 312 14.23 -0.60 -23.70
CA ILE A 312 14.10 0.71 -24.32
C ILE A 312 15.15 0.81 -25.43
N VAL A 313 14.73 1.22 -26.62
CA VAL A 313 15.62 1.47 -27.75
C VAL A 313 15.51 2.93 -28.15
N ASN A 314 16.63 3.64 -28.19
CA ASN A 314 16.69 4.97 -28.79
C ASN A 314 17.41 4.91 -30.12
N THR A 315 16.76 5.44 -31.16
CA THR A 315 17.30 5.49 -32.52
C THR A 315 17.65 6.93 -32.90
N HIS A 316 18.87 7.14 -33.40
CA HIS A 316 19.32 8.41 -33.96
C HIS A 316 19.72 8.25 -35.42
N GLN A 317 19.16 9.11 -36.27
CA GLN A 317 19.51 9.16 -37.69
C GLN A 317 20.74 10.05 -37.86
N VAL A 318 21.85 9.45 -38.28
CA VAL A 318 23.15 10.13 -38.43
C VAL A 318 23.09 11.28 -39.44
N ALA A 319 23.74 12.39 -39.10
CA ALA A 319 23.80 13.56 -39.97
C ALA A 319 24.65 13.27 -41.23
N LYS A 320 24.12 13.61 -42.41
CA LYS A 320 24.84 13.49 -43.69
C LYS A 320 25.24 14.86 -44.21
N THR A 321 26.44 14.97 -44.77
CA THR A 321 26.91 16.18 -45.47
C THR A 321 27.32 15.84 -46.91
N SER A 322 27.43 16.87 -47.74
CA SER A 322 27.90 16.75 -49.13
C SER A 322 29.12 17.63 -49.34
N VAL A 323 30.18 17.08 -49.92
CA VAL A 323 31.36 17.83 -50.35
C VAL A 323 31.28 18.07 -51.85
N SER A 324 31.32 19.33 -52.26
CA SER A 324 31.37 19.74 -53.67
C SER A 324 32.64 20.54 -53.94
N GLY A 325 33.29 20.30 -55.08
CA GLY A 325 34.45 21.04 -55.53
C GLY A 325 34.35 21.39 -57.01
N GLN A 326 35.06 22.43 -57.44
CA GLN A 326 35.16 22.83 -58.84
C GLN A 326 36.62 22.71 -59.28
N LYS A 327 36.86 22.00 -60.40
CA LYS A 327 38.17 21.99 -61.05
C LYS A 327 38.28 23.16 -62.01
N THR A 328 39.21 24.06 -61.75
CA THR A 328 39.60 25.13 -62.67
C THR A 328 40.96 24.81 -63.28
N TRP A 329 41.12 25.05 -64.58
CA TRP A 329 42.39 24.98 -65.29
C TRP A 329 42.93 26.39 -65.51
N SER A 330 44.19 26.65 -65.12
CA SER A 330 44.87 27.94 -65.28
C SER A 330 46.08 27.76 -66.20
N ASP A 331 45.80 27.43 -67.46
CA ASP A 331 46.76 26.99 -68.48
C ASP A 331 46.55 27.73 -69.82
N HIS A 332 46.03 28.96 -69.78
CA HIS A 332 45.77 29.82 -70.94
C HIS A 332 44.97 29.10 -72.05
N ASP A 333 43.78 28.60 -71.72
CA ASP A 333 42.93 27.84 -72.65
C ASP A 333 43.64 26.65 -73.31
N ASN A 334 44.44 25.93 -72.52
CA ASN A 334 45.19 24.76 -72.97
C ASN A 334 46.12 25.09 -74.16
N GLN A 335 46.83 26.22 -74.11
CA GLN A 335 47.71 26.70 -75.18
C GLN A 335 48.72 25.63 -75.66
N ASP A 336 49.24 24.83 -74.74
CA ASP A 336 50.26 23.81 -75.02
C ASP A 336 49.65 22.45 -75.42
N GLY A 337 48.33 22.30 -75.41
CA GLY A 337 47.62 21.08 -75.83
C GLY A 337 47.80 19.87 -74.90
N VAL A 338 48.28 20.07 -73.66
CA VAL A 338 48.58 19.01 -72.69
C VAL A 338 47.49 18.77 -71.64
N ARG A 339 46.43 19.57 -71.62
CA ARG A 339 45.30 19.39 -70.68
C ARG A 339 44.60 18.04 -70.95
N PRO A 340 44.45 17.17 -69.94
CA PRO A 340 43.73 15.92 -70.11
C PRO A 340 42.22 16.17 -70.26
N ASP A 341 41.55 15.29 -71.00
CA ASP A 341 40.10 15.37 -71.24
C ASP A 341 39.28 15.08 -69.98
N GLU A 342 39.81 14.27 -69.06
CA GLU A 342 39.21 13.94 -67.79
C GLU A 342 40.25 13.86 -66.67
N ILE A 343 39.78 14.01 -65.45
CA ILE A 343 40.58 13.75 -64.25
C ILE A 343 39.78 12.89 -63.29
N THR A 344 40.49 12.07 -62.52
CA THR A 344 39.93 11.39 -61.36
C THR A 344 40.27 12.19 -60.10
N VAL A 345 39.25 12.49 -59.30
CA VAL A 345 39.41 13.11 -58.00
C VAL A 345 38.98 12.10 -56.94
N ASN A 346 39.85 11.86 -55.97
CA ASN A 346 39.54 11.01 -54.82
C ASN A 346 39.07 11.90 -53.67
N LEU A 347 37.92 11.57 -53.08
CA LEU A 347 37.52 12.14 -51.81
C LEU A 347 38.33 11.45 -50.70
N LEU A 348 39.09 12.24 -49.94
CA LEU A 348 39.82 11.78 -48.77
C LEU A 348 39.03 12.20 -47.53
N ALA A 349 38.95 11.32 -46.54
CA ALA A 349 38.36 11.59 -45.24
C ALA A 349 39.44 11.32 -44.18
N ASP A 350 39.62 12.27 -43.26
CA ASP A 350 40.57 12.22 -42.14
C ASP A 350 42.07 12.12 -42.50
N GLY A 351 42.43 12.46 -43.74
CA GLY A 351 43.79 12.40 -44.26
C GLY A 351 44.02 11.12 -45.05
#